data_AF-A0A5B0S8X1-F1
#
_entry.id   AF-A0A5B0S8X1-F1
#
_cell.length_a   1.000
_cell.length_b   1.000
_cell.length_c   1.000
_cell.angle_alpha   90.00
_cell.angle_beta   90.00
_cell.angle_gamma   90.00
#
_symmetry.space_group_name_H-M   'P 1'
#
loop_
_entity.id
_entity.type
_entity.pdbx_description
1 polymer ?
#
loop_
_entity_poly.entity_id
_entity_poly.type
_entity_poly.pdbx_seq_one_letter_code
_entity_poly.pdbx_strand_id
1 'polypeptide(L)'
;MTDAALEPLGPEDREFFKLFIASLQEAYGELYRDPLRTRFNPEEQAHNSRYVDQVDDLLERLEWKIAEPLFDVWFYWIRAIDELEKSRVVSRRKRSILVEERLDTLSDTTPAALPSNPDGEASDCTVIKLVFTSLFILHI
;
A
#
# COMPACT_ATOMS: atom_id res chain seq x y z
N MET A 1 2.16 21.00 -5.27
CA MET A 1 1.30 22.08 -5.79
C MET A 1 1.72 23.37 -5.09
N THR A 2 2.02 24.41 -5.85
CA THR A 2 2.24 25.75 -5.30
C THR A 2 0.89 26.47 -5.28
N ASP A 3 0.64 27.33 -4.28
CA ASP A 3 -0.59 28.12 -4.21
C ASP A 3 -0.85 28.96 -5.48
N ALA A 4 0.22 29.26 -6.23
CA ALA A 4 0.18 29.94 -7.53
C ALA A 4 -0.65 29.21 -8.59
N ALA A 5 -0.69 27.87 -8.61
CA ALA A 5 -1.51 27.12 -9.57
C ALA A 5 -3.02 27.27 -9.30
N LEU A 6 -3.39 27.66 -8.08
CA LEU A 6 -4.77 27.87 -7.66
C LEU A 6 -5.20 29.34 -7.73
N GLU A 7 -4.26 30.27 -7.94
CA GLU A 7 -4.56 31.70 -8.04
C GLU A 7 -5.65 32.05 -9.06
N PRO A 8 -5.67 31.45 -10.26
CA PRO A 8 -6.69 31.75 -11.27
C PRO A 8 -8.10 31.26 -10.91
N LEU A 9 -8.23 30.35 -9.94
CA LEU A 9 -9.53 29.83 -9.51
C LEU A 9 -10.26 30.85 -8.63
N GLY A 10 -11.59 30.89 -8.78
CA GLY A 10 -12.46 31.53 -7.80
C GLY A 10 -12.29 30.90 -6.41
N PRO A 11 -12.65 31.62 -5.33
CA PRO A 11 -12.41 31.16 -3.97
C PRO A 11 -13.11 29.84 -3.65
N GLU A 12 -14.32 29.62 -4.17
CA GLU A 12 -15.07 28.37 -3.97
C GLU A 12 -14.42 27.19 -4.68
N ASP A 13 -14.11 27.34 -5.97
CA ASP A 13 -13.44 26.31 -6.77
C ASP A 13 -12.05 25.97 -6.21
N ARG A 14 -11.33 26.98 -5.71
CA ARG A 14 -10.04 26.80 -5.04
C ARG A 14 -10.15 25.92 -3.81
N GLU A 15 -11.07 26.24 -2.91
CA GLU A 15 -11.24 25.45 -1.68
C GLU A 15 -11.77 24.05 -1.99
N PHE A 16 -12.66 23.93 -2.97
CA PHE A 16 -13.12 22.63 -3.46
C PHE A 16 -11.96 21.76 -4.00
N PHE A 17 -11.10 22.31 -4.86
CA PHE A 17 -9.97 21.57 -5.40
C PHE A 17 -8.97 21.18 -4.30
N LYS A 18 -8.74 22.05 -3.30
CA LYS A 18 -7.91 21.69 -2.13
C LYS A 18 -8.50 20.53 -1.34
N LEU A 19 -9.81 20.55 -1.08
CA LEU A 19 -10.51 19.44 -0.40
C LEU A 19 -10.38 18.14 -1.17
N PHE A 20 -10.51 18.21 -2.50
CA PHE A 20 -10.28 17.06 -3.36
C PHE A 20 -8.86 16.49 -3.21
N ILE A 21 -7.83 17.33 -3.35
CA ILE A 21 -6.44 16.87 -3.19
C ILE A 21 -6.19 16.31 -1.78
N ALA A 22 -6.74 16.93 -0.74
CA ALA A 22 -6.64 16.43 0.63
C ALA A 22 -7.26 15.02 0.77
N SER A 23 -8.38 14.75 0.10
CA SER A 23 -9.00 13.41 0.11
C SER A 23 -8.12 12.34 -0.53
N LEU A 24 -7.43 12.67 -1.63
CA LEU A 24 -6.46 11.75 -2.26
C LEU A 24 -5.23 11.51 -1.37
N GLN A 25 -4.74 12.56 -0.70
CA GLN A 25 -3.64 12.45 0.26
C GLN A 25 -4.02 11.58 1.46
N GLU A 26 -5.24 11.72 1.96
CA GLU A 26 -5.79 10.90 3.03
C GLU A 26 -5.86 9.43 2.60
N ALA A 27 -6.44 9.15 1.43
CA ALA A 27 -6.51 7.80 0.86
C ALA A 27 -5.11 7.17 0.71
N TYR A 28 -4.15 7.92 0.14
CA TYR A 28 -2.76 7.48 0.07
C TYR A 28 -2.19 7.17 1.47
N GLY A 29 -2.43 8.05 2.44
CA GLY A 29 -1.97 7.88 3.83
C GLY A 29 -2.59 6.66 4.52
N GLU A 30 -3.88 6.40 4.31
CA GLU A 30 -4.56 5.20 4.82
C GLU A 30 -3.97 3.92 4.26
N LEU A 31 -3.72 3.87 2.95
CA LEU A 31 -3.00 2.75 2.35
C LEU A 31 -1.62 2.66 2.98
N TYR A 32 -0.83 3.73 2.91
CA TYR A 32 0.56 3.77 3.36
C TYR A 32 0.74 3.23 4.79
N ARG A 33 -0.15 3.61 5.72
CA ARG A 33 -0.08 3.23 7.14
C ARG A 33 -0.38 1.75 7.42
N ASP A 34 -1.08 1.04 6.54
CA ASP A 34 -1.33 -0.40 6.69
C ASP A 34 -0.61 -1.21 5.60
N PRO A 35 0.61 -1.72 5.86
CA PRO A 35 1.40 -2.46 4.86
C PRO A 35 0.79 -3.80 4.42
N LEU A 36 -0.18 -4.34 5.17
CA LEU A 36 -0.85 -5.61 4.84
C LEU A 36 -2.04 -5.40 3.91
N ARG A 37 -2.60 -4.19 3.88
CA ARG A 37 -3.68 -3.79 2.99
C ARG A 37 -3.20 -3.69 1.55
N THR A 38 -3.73 -4.54 0.67
CA THR A 38 -3.33 -4.57 -0.74
C THR A 38 -4.06 -3.57 -1.63
N ARG A 39 -5.36 -3.32 -1.40
CA ARG A 39 -6.20 -2.45 -2.23
C ARG A 39 -7.38 -1.90 -1.43
N PHE A 40 -8.01 -0.85 -1.95
CA PHE A 40 -9.33 -0.43 -1.50
C PHE A 40 -10.41 -1.46 -1.86
N ASN A 41 -11.40 -1.59 -0.99
CA ASN A 41 -12.65 -2.26 -1.31
C ASN A 41 -13.57 -1.32 -2.12
N PRO A 42 -14.67 -1.80 -2.73
CA PRO A 42 -15.53 -0.96 -3.56
C PRO A 42 -16.18 0.23 -2.85
N GLU A 43 -16.53 0.10 -1.56
CA GLU A 43 -17.12 1.18 -0.78
C GLU A 43 -16.09 2.28 -0.48
N GLU A 44 -14.89 1.87 -0.08
CA GLU A 44 -13.75 2.77 0.15
C GLU A 44 -13.34 3.47 -1.15
N GLN A 45 -13.34 2.74 -2.27
CA GLN A 45 -13.05 3.30 -3.59
C GLN A 45 -14.09 4.37 -3.95
N ALA A 46 -15.39 4.08 -3.77
CA ALA A 46 -16.46 5.05 -4.03
C ALA A 46 -16.36 6.26 -3.10
N HIS A 47 -16.01 6.05 -1.83
CA HIS A 47 -15.78 7.13 -0.87
C HIS A 47 -14.60 8.01 -1.32
N ASN A 48 -13.48 7.41 -1.71
CA ASN A 48 -12.26 8.12 -2.11
C ASN A 48 -12.40 8.82 -3.46
N SER A 49 -13.29 8.34 -4.35
CA SER A 49 -13.54 8.95 -5.66
C SER A 49 -14.75 9.90 -5.69
N ARG A 50 -15.38 10.19 -4.55
CA ARG A 50 -16.66 10.94 -4.48
C ARG A 50 -16.67 12.34 -5.10
N TYR A 51 -15.50 12.95 -5.27
CA TYR A 51 -15.35 14.28 -5.84
C TYR A 51 -14.87 14.26 -7.30
N VAL A 52 -14.56 13.09 -7.87
CA VAL A 52 -13.96 12.97 -9.20
C VAL A 52 -14.81 13.66 -10.27
N ASP A 53 -16.10 13.34 -10.34
CA ASP A 53 -16.99 13.90 -11.37
C ASP A 53 -17.09 15.44 -11.25
N GLN A 54 -17.18 15.96 -10.03
CA GLN A 54 -17.29 17.40 -9.76
C GLN A 54 -15.99 18.15 -10.09
N VAL A 55 -14.84 17.50 -9.89
CA VAL A 55 -13.53 18.05 -10.28
C VAL A 55 -13.37 18.00 -11.78
N ASP A 56 -13.81 16.93 -12.44
CA ASP A 56 -13.81 16.82 -13.90
C ASP A 56 -14.63 17.95 -14.52
N ASP A 57 -15.88 18.13 -14.05
CA ASP A 57 -16.75 19.25 -14.43
C ASP A 57 -16.12 20.62 -14.18
N LEU A 58 -15.35 20.79 -13.09
CA LEU A 58 -14.62 22.02 -12.82
C LEU A 58 -13.51 22.24 -13.85
N LEU A 59 -12.68 21.23 -14.11
CA LEU A 59 -11.53 21.35 -14.99
C LEU A 59 -11.95 21.55 -16.45
N GLU A 60 -13.05 20.93 -16.90
CA GLU A 60 -13.61 21.12 -18.24
C GLU A 60 -14.07 22.57 -18.50
N ARG A 61 -14.50 23.29 -17.45
CA ARG A 61 -14.95 24.68 -17.55
C ARG A 61 -13.81 25.70 -17.60
N LEU A 62 -12.59 25.29 -17.27
CA LEU A 62 -11.43 26.18 -17.20
C LEU A 62 -10.69 26.23 -18.54
N GLU A 63 -10.00 27.34 -18.79
CA GLU A 63 -9.04 27.40 -19.89
C GLU A 63 -7.93 26.36 -19.66
N TRP A 64 -7.50 25.67 -20.72
CA TRP A 64 -6.50 24.59 -20.63
C TRP A 64 -5.24 24.99 -19.86
N LYS A 65 -4.73 26.21 -20.06
CA LYS A 65 -3.54 26.74 -19.36
C LYS A 65 -3.70 26.80 -17.83
N ILE A 66 -4.93 26.85 -17.34
CA ILE A 66 -5.28 26.82 -15.92
C ILE A 66 -5.54 25.38 -15.48
N ALA A 67 -6.25 24.60 -16.31
CA ALA A 67 -6.63 23.22 -16.00
C ALA A 67 -5.43 22.27 -15.98
N GLU A 68 -4.47 22.43 -16.90
CA GLU A 68 -3.33 21.51 -17.09
C GLU A 68 -2.50 21.30 -15.81
N PRO A 69 -2.06 22.35 -15.08
CA PRO A 69 -1.38 22.16 -13.80
C PRO A 69 -2.22 21.44 -12.73
N LEU A 70 -3.54 21.60 -12.77
CA LEU A 70 -4.46 20.94 -11.83
C LEU A 70 -4.63 19.46 -12.18
N PHE A 71 -4.75 19.14 -13.48
CA PHE A 71 -4.70 17.77 -13.97
C PHE A 71 -3.41 17.07 -13.56
N ASP A 72 -2.25 17.71 -13.71
CA ASP A 72 -0.96 17.13 -13.32
C ASP A 72 -0.94 16.72 -11.84
N VAL A 73 -1.45 17.58 -10.96
CA VAL A 73 -1.52 17.29 -9.52
C VAL A 73 -2.50 16.16 -9.24
N TRP A 74 -3.66 16.14 -9.90
CA TRP A 74 -4.63 15.07 -9.76
C TRP A 74 -4.04 13.72 -10.23
N PHE A 75 -3.50 13.66 -11.45
CA PHE A 75 -2.91 12.44 -12.00
C PHE A 75 -1.72 11.93 -11.19
N TYR A 76 -0.91 12.84 -10.64
CA TYR A 76 0.16 12.45 -9.72
C TYR A 76 -0.38 11.62 -8.55
N TRP A 77 -1.44 12.09 -7.89
CA TRP A 77 -1.99 11.39 -6.71
C TRP A 77 -2.67 10.08 -7.06
N ILE A 78 -3.46 10.03 -8.13
CA ILE A 78 -4.04 8.76 -8.61
C ILE A 78 -2.93 7.75 -8.88
N ARG A 79 -1.87 8.17 -9.58
CA ARG A 79 -0.76 7.29 -9.90
C ARG A 79 -0.01 6.85 -8.65
N ALA A 80 0.22 7.73 -7.68
CA ALA A 80 0.88 7.38 -6.43
C ALA A 80 0.11 6.31 -5.65
N ILE A 81 -1.23 6.40 -5.62
CA ILE A 81 -2.11 5.40 -5.01
C ILE A 81 -2.01 4.07 -5.77
N ASP A 82 -2.19 4.09 -7.09
CA ASP A 82 -2.18 2.89 -7.94
C ASP A 82 -0.82 2.15 -7.89
N GLU A 83 0.30 2.87 -7.92
CA GLU A 83 1.63 2.29 -7.77
C GLU A 83 1.82 1.63 -6.39
N LEU A 84 1.27 2.25 -5.33
CA LEU A 84 1.33 1.68 -3.99
C LEU A 84 0.52 0.38 -3.91
N GLU A 85 -0.70 0.35 -4.45
CA GLU A 85 -1.53 -0.86 -4.52
C GLU A 85 -0.83 -1.98 -5.32
N LYS A 86 -0.33 -1.67 -6.52
CA LYS A 86 0.41 -2.61 -7.39
C LYS A 86 1.62 -3.21 -6.68
N SER A 87 2.44 -2.36 -6.06
CA SER A 87 3.66 -2.81 -5.35
C SER A 87 3.34 -3.80 -4.22
N ARG A 88 2.19 -3.62 -3.55
CA ARG A 88 1.74 -4.47 -2.45
C ARG A 88 1.17 -5.79 -2.91
N VAL A 89 0.44 -5.80 -4.02
CA VAL A 89 -0.02 -7.04 -4.65
C VAL A 89 1.18 -7.91 -5.03
N VAL A 90 2.21 -7.31 -5.66
CA VAL A 90 3.46 -8.01 -6.01
C VAL A 90 4.16 -8.53 -4.75
N SER A 91 4.31 -7.69 -3.72
CA SER A 91 4.98 -8.06 -2.47
C SER A 91 4.25 -9.17 -1.72
N ARG A 92 2.91 -9.13 -1.69
CA ARG A 92 2.09 -10.19 -1.10
C ARG A 92 2.25 -11.51 -1.86
N ARG A 93 2.19 -11.48 -3.20
CA ARG A 93 2.41 -12.66 -4.04
C ARG A 93 3.78 -13.30 -3.79
N LYS A 94 4.84 -12.49 -3.73
CA LYS A 94 6.19 -12.96 -3.40
C LYS A 94 6.26 -13.62 -2.02
N ARG A 95 5.65 -13.00 -1.00
CA ARG A 95 5.58 -13.57 0.35
C ARG A 95 4.83 -14.89 0.39
N SER A 96 3.70 -15.00 -0.33
CA SER A 96 2.92 -16.25 -0.40
C SER A 96 3.72 -17.40 -1.01
N ILE A 97 4.40 -17.17 -2.15
CA ILE A 97 5.25 -18.18 -2.79
C ILE A 97 6.35 -18.66 -1.83
N LEU A 98 7.05 -17.73 -1.16
CA LEU A 98 8.10 -18.10 -0.21
C LEU A 98 7.56 -18.91 0.98
N VAL A 99 6.34 -18.62 1.44
CA VAL A 99 5.69 -19.39 2.52
C VAL A 99 5.32 -20.79 2.02
N GLU A 100 4.77 -20.91 0.81
CA GLU A 100 4.45 -22.21 0.19
C GLU A 100 5.72 -23.07 0.02
N GLU A 101 6.79 -22.52 -0.56
CA GLU A 101 8.09 -23.22 -0.70
C GLU A 101 8.65 -23.70 0.64
N ARG A 102 8.52 -22.89 1.70
CA ARG A 102 8.96 -23.27 3.06
C ARG A 102 8.08 -24.35 3.67
N LEU A 103 6.77 -24.29 3.46
CA LEU A 103 5.84 -25.32 3.94
C LEU A 103 6.09 -26.65 3.22
N ASP A 104 6.32 -26.64 1.92
CA ASP A 104 6.70 -27.82 1.15
C ASP A 104 8.02 -28.42 1.66
N THR A 105 9.03 -27.58 1.88
CA THR A 105 10.31 -28.02 2.47
C THR A 105 10.12 -28.65 3.85
N LEU A 106 9.27 -28.09 4.71
CA LEU A 106 8.95 -28.66 6.02
C LEU A 106 8.16 -29.97 5.92
N SER A 107 7.27 -30.10 4.94
CA SER A 107 6.48 -31.30 4.68
C SER A 107 7.34 -32.45 4.14
N ASP A 108 8.35 -32.13 3.32
CA ASP A 108 9.34 -33.06 2.79
C ASP A 108 10.40 -33.47 3.83
N THR A 109 10.50 -32.73 4.95
CA THR A 109 11.38 -33.09 6.06
C THR A 109 10.77 -34.25 6.84
N THR A 110 11.06 -35.48 6.41
CA THR A 110 10.65 -36.70 7.13
C THR A 110 11.31 -36.71 8.53
N PRO A 111 10.59 -37.03 9.62
CA PRO A 111 11.14 -37.05 10.99
C PRO A 111 12.38 -37.94 11.14
N ALA A 112 12.56 -38.92 10.25
CA ALA A 112 13.70 -39.83 10.20
C ALA A 112 15.01 -39.19 9.68
N ALA A 113 14.97 -37.99 9.10
CA ALA A 113 16.15 -37.25 8.62
C ALA A 113 16.70 -36.25 9.66
N LEU A 114 16.03 -36.09 10.81
CA LEU A 114 16.59 -35.33 11.93
C LEU A 114 17.70 -36.18 12.57
N PRO A 115 18.93 -35.65 12.74
CA PRO A 115 19.99 -36.40 13.40
C PRO A 115 19.51 -36.79 14.80
N SER A 116 19.34 -38.09 15.01
CA SER A 116 19.10 -38.65 16.34
C SER A 116 20.40 -38.44 17.11
N ASN A 117 20.44 -37.41 17.96
CA ASN A 117 21.48 -37.33 18.99
C ASN A 117 21.16 -38.43 20.01
N PRO A 118 21.99 -39.48 20.12
CA PRO A 118 21.90 -40.38 21.24
C PRO A 118 22.81 -39.79 22.30
N ASP A 119 22.28 -38.92 23.15
CA ASP A 119 22.70 -38.85 24.55
C ASP A 119 21.80 -37.86 25.28
N GLY A 120 21.22 -38.37 26.36
CA GLY A 120 20.22 -37.67 27.15
C GLY A 120 20.83 -36.50 27.90
N GLU A 121 20.19 -35.34 27.77
CA GLU A 121 19.89 -34.46 28.88
C GLU A 121 18.70 -33.60 28.49
N ALA A 122 17.75 -33.46 29.41
CA ALA A 122 16.55 -32.65 29.22
C ALA A 122 16.95 -31.23 28.79
N SER A 123 16.63 -30.84 27.56
CA SER A 123 16.88 -29.48 27.07
C SER A 123 15.69 -29.01 26.26
N ASP A 124 15.02 -28.01 26.84
CA ASP A 124 13.87 -27.28 26.31
C ASP A 124 13.95 -27.08 24.80
N CYS A 125 12.92 -27.56 24.09
CA CYS A 125 12.52 -27.22 22.71
C CYS A 125 13.31 -26.09 22.04
N THR A 126 14.52 -26.40 21.55
CA THR A 126 15.38 -25.46 20.81
C THR A 126 14.79 -25.12 19.44
N VAL A 127 13.85 -25.93 18.95
CA VAL A 127 13.13 -25.69 17.67
C VAL A 127 12.26 -24.43 17.74
N ILE A 128 11.69 -24.10 18.91
CA ILE A 128 10.91 -22.87 19.08
C ILE A 128 11.83 -21.63 19.11
N LYS A 129 13.07 -21.77 19.62
CA LYS A 129 14.03 -20.67 19.67
C LYS A 129 14.50 -20.22 18.28
N LEU A 130 14.80 -21.15 17.38
CA LEU A 130 15.31 -20.80 16.03
C LEU A 130 14.28 -20.08 15.14
N VAL A 131 12.98 -20.36 15.34
CA VAL A 131 11.89 -19.68 14.62
C VAL A 131 11.74 -18.24 15.10
N PHE A 132 11.91 -17.97 16.40
CA PHE A 132 11.80 -16.62 16.95
C PHE A 132 13.00 -15.72 16.65
N THR A 133 14.24 -16.26 16.64
CA THR A 133 15.42 -15.43 16.34
C THR A 133 15.43 -14.94 14.89
N SER A 134 14.86 -15.73 13.97
CA SER A 134 14.74 -15.35 12.55
C SER A 134 13.64 -14.31 12.30
N LEU A 135 12.66 -14.19 13.20
CA LEU A 135 11.62 -13.15 13.13
C LEU A 135 12.15 -11.75 13.50
N PHE A 136 13.21 -11.66 14.31
CA PHE A 136 13.73 -10.40 14.84
C PHE A 136 14.81 -9.73 13.97
N ILE A 137 15.49 -10.47 13.10
CA ILE A 137 16.58 -9.93 12.27
C ILE A 137 16.05 -9.21 11.01
N LEU A 138 14.77 -9.38 10.66
CA LEU A 138 14.16 -8.77 9.47
C LEU A 138 13.31 -7.51 9.76
N HIS A 139 13.62 -6.78 10.85
CA HIS A 139 12.99 -5.51 11.21
C HIS A 139 14.00 -4.38 11.51
N ILE A 140 15.18 -4.40 10.89
CA ILE A 140 16.08 -3.24 10.80
C ILE A 140 16.39 -2.96 9.33
#